data_AF-A0A1Y2CQC9-F1
#
_entry.id   AF-A0A1Y2CQC9-F1
#
_cell.length_a   1.000
_cell.length_b   1.000
_cell.length_c   1.000
_cell.angle_alpha   90.00
_cell.angle_beta   90.00
_cell.angle_gamma   90.00
#
_symmetry.space_group_name_H-M   'P 1'
#
loop_
_entity.id
_entity.type
_entity.pdbx_description
1 polymer ?
#
loop_
_entity_poly.entity_id
_entity_poly.type
_entity_poly.pdbx_seq_one_letter_code
_entity_poly.pdbx_strand_id
1 'polypeptide(L)'
;MTVLQKKKEENQKRDTRAVAKPIKLLPRDKNNNLKLPVMVGKSNNEVKIISIGKVIYDREAYHSQRYIWPVGFESQKEYISMQDPKKRTIYTNRILDGGETPIFEVTAEDLPGKVFQANSPSGAWKSVLNELSVRGNTGSKTHASGPDFFGLSDLGVTKVIQELPNADKCKRYYQQKWINDENDDIKVEDEQEDI
;
A
#
# COMPACT_ATOMS: atom_id res chain seq x y z
N MET A 1 -5.48 -30.93 -19.48
CA MET A 1 -5.14 -29.76 -18.64
C MET A 1 -6.33 -28.82 -18.61
N THR A 2 -6.89 -28.56 -17.43
CA THR A 2 -8.10 -27.74 -17.26
C THR A 2 -7.78 -26.26 -17.40
N VAL A 3 -8.72 -25.45 -17.91
CA VAL A 3 -8.58 -23.98 -18.07
C VAL A 3 -8.09 -23.29 -16.77
N LEU A 4 -8.46 -23.84 -15.61
CA LEU A 4 -8.03 -23.39 -14.28
C LEU A 4 -6.52 -23.61 -14.00
N GLN A 5 -5.92 -24.69 -14.49
CA GLN A 5 -4.47 -24.94 -14.33
C GLN A 5 -3.65 -24.01 -15.23
N LYS A 6 -4.12 -23.77 -16.47
CA LYS A 6 -3.49 -22.83 -17.41
C LYS A 6 -3.46 -21.38 -16.88
N LYS A 7 -4.55 -20.92 -16.27
CA LYS A 7 -4.64 -19.57 -15.65
C LYS A 7 -3.73 -19.41 -14.43
N LYS A 8 -3.53 -20.49 -13.65
CA LYS A 8 -2.66 -20.52 -12.46
C LYS A 8 -1.18 -20.49 -12.86
N GLU A 9 -0.81 -21.21 -13.92
CA GLU A 9 0.54 -21.20 -14.51
C GLU A 9 0.86 -19.88 -15.24
N GLU A 10 -0.09 -19.29 -15.95
CA GLU A 10 0.08 -17.96 -16.58
C GLU A 10 0.23 -16.83 -15.56
N ASN A 11 -0.47 -16.89 -14.42
CA ASN A 11 -0.29 -15.93 -13.33
C ASN A 11 1.05 -16.12 -12.60
N GLN A 12 1.56 -17.36 -12.48
CA GLN A 12 2.89 -17.63 -11.92
C GLN A 12 4.02 -17.12 -12.82
N LYS A 13 3.85 -17.15 -14.15
CA LYS A 13 4.86 -16.70 -15.11
C LYS A 13 5.04 -15.18 -15.21
N ARG A 14 4.17 -14.36 -14.61
CA ARG A 14 4.18 -12.89 -14.77
C ARG A 14 4.88 -12.10 -13.66
N ASP A 15 5.16 -12.69 -12.51
CA ASP A 15 5.70 -11.94 -11.35
C ASP A 15 7.03 -12.49 -10.85
N THR A 16 8.03 -12.55 -11.74
CA THR A 16 9.39 -12.88 -11.32
C THR A 16 10.05 -11.64 -10.72
N ARG A 17 10.00 -11.49 -9.40
CA ARG A 17 10.83 -10.53 -8.63
C ARG A 17 12.34 -10.66 -8.89
N ALA A 18 12.74 -11.71 -9.60
CA ALA A 18 14.07 -11.88 -10.16
C ALA A 18 14.47 -10.74 -11.12
N VAL A 19 13.51 -10.13 -11.81
CA VAL A 19 13.76 -9.00 -12.72
C VAL A 19 13.83 -7.72 -11.90
N ALA A 20 14.94 -7.00 -12.03
CA ALA A 20 15.13 -5.71 -11.38
C ALA A 20 14.18 -4.66 -11.98
N LYS A 21 13.57 -3.83 -11.14
CA LYS A 21 12.61 -2.81 -11.56
C LYS A 21 13.17 -1.41 -11.28
N PRO A 22 12.93 -0.43 -12.18
CA PRO A 22 13.23 0.97 -11.87
C PRO A 22 12.38 1.43 -10.69
N ILE A 23 12.96 2.25 -9.82
CA ILE A 23 12.30 2.73 -8.61
C ILE A 23 12.58 4.20 -8.40
N LYS A 24 11.54 4.95 -8.04
CA LYS A 24 11.68 6.28 -7.45
C LYS A 24 11.87 6.12 -5.95
N LEU A 25 13.01 6.58 -5.44
CA LEU A 25 13.29 6.51 -4.00
C LEU A 25 12.36 7.46 -3.25
N LEU A 26 11.87 7.02 -2.09
CA LEU A 26 11.11 7.88 -1.21
C LEU A 26 12.03 8.87 -0.49
N PRO A 27 11.58 10.11 -0.20
CA PRO A 27 12.42 11.14 0.39
C PRO A 27 12.94 10.74 1.77
N ARG A 28 14.21 11.03 2.04
CA ARG A 28 14.85 10.77 3.34
C ARG A 28 15.41 12.06 3.94
N ASP A 29 15.57 12.08 5.26
CA ASP A 29 16.24 13.16 5.99
C ASP A 29 17.76 13.04 5.94
N LYS A 30 18.47 14.01 6.52
CA LYS A 30 19.94 14.02 6.59
C LYS A 30 20.53 12.82 7.34
N ASN A 31 19.74 12.16 8.17
CA ASN A 31 20.11 10.97 8.93
C ASN A 31 19.68 9.67 8.20
N ASN A 32 19.27 9.78 6.93
CA ASN A 32 18.78 8.68 6.11
C ASN A 32 17.46 8.03 6.60
N ASN A 33 16.70 8.70 7.47
CA ASN A 33 15.37 8.24 7.87
C ASN A 33 14.34 8.63 6.81
N LEU A 34 13.34 7.78 6.59
CA LEU A 34 12.22 8.11 5.71
C LEU A 34 11.48 9.35 6.22
N LYS A 35 11.28 10.35 5.35
CA LYS A 35 10.43 11.50 5.65
C LYS A 35 8.96 11.09 5.45
N LEU A 36 8.19 11.18 6.53
CA LEU A 36 6.75 10.94 6.53
C LEU A 36 6.02 12.22 7.00
N PRO A 37 4.79 12.46 6.53
CA PRO A 37 4.07 11.68 5.53
C PRO A 37 4.65 11.86 4.12
N VAL A 38 4.42 10.89 3.22
CA VAL A 38 4.86 10.96 1.82
C VAL A 38 3.74 10.50 0.88
N MET A 39 3.54 11.22 -0.23
CA MET A 39 2.62 10.83 -1.29
C MET A 39 3.31 9.82 -2.24
N VAL A 40 2.66 8.71 -2.51
CA VAL A 40 3.11 7.67 -3.44
C VAL A 40 2.00 7.28 -4.42
N GLY A 41 2.35 6.50 -5.44
CA GLY A 41 1.43 6.19 -6.54
C GLY A 41 1.38 7.30 -7.59
N LYS A 42 0.47 7.13 -8.58
CA LYS A 42 0.28 8.08 -9.67
C LYS A 42 -1.21 8.27 -9.94
N SER A 43 -1.62 9.50 -10.24
CA SER A 43 -2.98 9.84 -10.67
C SER A 43 -4.04 9.34 -9.67
N ASN A 44 -5.04 8.56 -10.10
CA ASN A 44 -6.14 8.09 -9.25
C ASN A 44 -5.74 7.03 -8.20
N ASN A 45 -4.50 6.56 -8.22
CA ASN A 45 -3.95 5.59 -7.27
C ASN A 45 -2.99 6.23 -6.26
N GLU A 46 -3.02 7.56 -6.12
CA GLU A 46 -2.27 8.22 -5.07
C GLU A 46 -2.73 7.79 -3.67
N VAL A 47 -1.74 7.61 -2.79
CA VAL A 47 -1.89 7.23 -1.39
C VAL A 47 -0.85 8.00 -0.58
N LYS A 48 -1.27 8.60 0.53
CA LYS A 48 -0.38 9.25 1.49
C LYS A 48 0.06 8.24 2.53
N ILE A 49 1.34 7.92 2.60
CA ILE A 49 1.89 7.03 3.63
C ILE A 49 2.12 7.85 4.89
N ILE A 50 1.57 7.40 6.02
CA ILE A 50 1.65 8.07 7.32
C ILE A 50 2.65 7.37 8.24
N SER A 51 2.63 6.03 8.25
CA SER A 51 3.54 5.18 9.04
C SER A 51 3.87 3.91 8.26
N ILE A 52 5.13 3.46 8.30
CA ILE A 52 5.56 2.21 7.66
C ILE A 52 5.34 0.99 8.58
N GLY A 53 5.25 1.18 9.90
CA GLY A 53 5.06 0.11 10.87
C GLY A 53 6.30 -0.76 11.13
N LYS A 54 6.09 -1.94 11.71
CA LYS A 54 7.12 -2.90 12.10
C LYS A 54 6.88 -4.28 11.50
N VAL A 55 7.97 -4.95 11.07
CA VAL A 55 7.88 -6.30 10.52
C VAL A 55 7.64 -7.33 11.61
N ILE A 56 6.64 -8.18 11.38
CA ILE A 56 6.37 -9.38 12.15
C ILE A 56 6.83 -10.58 11.31
N TYR A 57 7.92 -11.22 11.72
CA TYR A 57 8.58 -12.28 10.94
C TYR A 57 8.33 -13.68 11.49
N ASP A 58 7.99 -13.77 12.78
CA ASP A 58 7.77 -15.00 13.54
C ASP A 58 6.41 -15.66 13.26
N ARG A 59 5.48 -14.92 12.63
CA ARG A 59 4.15 -15.39 12.24
C ARG A 59 3.96 -15.38 10.72
N GLU A 60 3.69 -16.55 10.14
CA GLU A 60 3.68 -16.76 8.68
C GLU A 60 2.62 -15.98 7.92
N ALA A 61 1.53 -15.57 8.58
CA ALA A 61 0.45 -14.82 7.95
C ALA A 61 0.78 -13.34 7.71
N TYR A 62 1.83 -12.80 8.35
CA TYR A 62 2.25 -11.40 8.23
C TYR A 62 3.13 -11.13 7.00
N HIS A 63 3.35 -12.15 6.17
CA HIS A 63 4.00 -11.97 4.88
C HIS A 63 3.55 -13.04 3.88
N SER A 64 3.73 -12.74 2.60
CA SER A 64 3.50 -13.60 1.46
C SER A 64 4.71 -13.56 0.54
N GLN A 65 4.70 -14.32 -0.55
CA GLN A 65 5.72 -14.21 -1.60
C GLN A 65 5.90 -12.80 -2.13
N ARG A 66 4.82 -12.00 -2.14
CA ARG A 66 4.80 -10.65 -2.73
C ARG A 66 4.77 -9.51 -1.72
N TYR A 67 4.43 -9.71 -0.45
CA TYR A 67 4.29 -8.58 0.46
C TYR A 67 4.65 -8.97 1.87
N ILE A 68 5.23 -8.02 2.59
CA ILE A 68 5.29 -8.03 4.05
C ILE A 68 4.18 -7.08 4.52
N TRP A 69 3.49 -7.44 5.60
CA TRP A 69 2.38 -6.68 6.17
C TRP A 69 2.81 -6.13 7.54
N PRO A 70 3.44 -4.93 7.60
CA PRO A 70 3.97 -4.42 8.85
C PRO A 70 2.84 -4.00 9.79
N VAL A 71 2.91 -4.41 11.05
CA VAL A 71 1.98 -3.93 12.09
C VAL A 71 2.25 -2.45 12.36
N GLY A 72 1.18 -1.65 12.45
CA GLY A 72 1.28 -0.19 12.61
C GLY A 72 1.57 0.55 11.30
N PHE A 73 1.52 -0.13 10.15
CA PHE A 73 1.46 0.54 8.86
C PHE A 73 0.16 1.35 8.78
N GLU A 74 0.26 2.62 8.39
CA GLU A 74 -0.87 3.51 8.21
C GLU A 74 -0.72 4.32 6.92
N SER A 75 -1.79 4.40 6.15
CA SER A 75 -1.85 5.24 4.95
C SER A 75 -3.23 5.86 4.77
N GLN A 76 -3.30 6.94 4.02
CA GLN A 76 -4.54 7.65 3.70
C GLN A 76 -4.75 7.67 2.20
N LYS A 77 -5.97 7.35 1.78
CA LYS A 77 -6.41 7.42 0.40
C LYS A 77 -7.64 8.29 0.29
N GLU A 78 -7.59 9.30 -0.58
CA GLU A 78 -8.79 10.00 -0.97
C GLU A 78 -9.60 9.14 -1.95
N TYR A 79 -10.88 8.94 -1.65
CA TYR A 79 -11.81 8.20 -2.49
C TYR A 79 -13.23 8.76 -2.35
N ILE A 80 -14.22 8.12 -3.01
CA ILE A 80 -15.60 8.64 -3.03
C ILE A 80 -16.18 8.65 -1.62
N SER A 81 -16.87 9.73 -1.25
CA SER A 81 -17.50 9.90 0.06
C SER A 81 -18.58 8.86 0.35
N MET A 82 -18.68 8.47 1.62
CA MET A 82 -19.73 7.57 2.14
C MET A 82 -21.07 8.29 2.32
N GLN A 83 -21.09 9.62 2.30
CA GLN A 83 -22.28 10.43 2.54
C GLN A 83 -22.78 11.09 1.25
N ASP A 84 -21.89 11.47 0.33
CA ASP A 84 -22.23 12.16 -0.91
C ASP A 84 -21.40 11.63 -2.09
N PRO A 85 -21.99 10.88 -3.04
CA PRO A 85 -21.29 10.34 -4.19
C PRO A 85 -20.58 11.37 -5.09
N LYS A 86 -20.92 12.66 -4.98
CA LYS A 86 -20.28 13.76 -5.73
C LYS A 86 -19.04 14.31 -5.03
N LYS A 87 -18.80 13.92 -3.78
CA LYS A 87 -17.68 14.38 -2.97
C LYS A 87 -16.66 13.27 -2.75
N ARG A 88 -15.53 13.69 -2.21
CA ARG A 88 -14.41 12.84 -1.85
C ARG A 88 -14.21 12.93 -0.34
N THR A 89 -13.70 11.87 0.25
CA THR A 89 -13.34 11.80 1.67
C THR A 89 -12.05 11.03 1.82
N ILE A 90 -11.38 11.21 2.97
CA ILE A 90 -10.19 10.46 3.31
C ILE A 90 -10.58 9.12 3.95
N TYR A 91 -10.04 8.04 3.38
CA TYR A 91 -10.03 6.73 3.98
C TYR A 91 -8.67 6.48 4.60
N THR A 92 -8.64 6.13 5.89
CA THR A 92 -7.41 5.74 6.57
C THR A 92 -7.33 4.21 6.61
N ASN A 93 -6.25 3.67 6.04
CA ASN A 93 -5.91 2.25 6.03
C ASN A 93 -4.94 1.95 7.16
N ARG A 94 -5.15 0.85 7.89
CA ARG A 94 -4.24 0.37 8.93
C ARG A 94 -3.99 -1.12 8.82
N ILE A 95 -2.79 -1.55 9.19
CA ILE A 95 -2.46 -2.95 9.44
C ILE A 95 -2.24 -3.11 10.94
N LEU A 96 -3.14 -3.83 11.60
CA LEU A 96 -3.13 -4.06 13.03
C LEU A 96 -2.58 -5.46 13.36
N ASP A 97 -2.08 -5.62 14.58
CA ASP A 97 -1.75 -6.94 15.12
C ASP A 97 -3.04 -7.67 15.50
N GLY A 98 -3.38 -8.73 14.77
CA GLY A 98 -4.56 -9.57 15.03
C GLY A 98 -4.22 -10.90 15.69
N GLY A 99 -3.06 -11.04 16.34
CA GLY A 99 -2.58 -12.32 16.83
C GLY A 99 -2.03 -13.16 15.70
N GLU A 100 -2.61 -14.32 15.40
CA GLU A 100 -2.09 -15.25 14.37
C GLU A 100 -2.07 -14.67 12.96
N THR A 101 -2.97 -13.73 12.66
CA THR A 101 -3.08 -13.09 11.34
C THR A 101 -3.21 -11.58 11.45
N PRO A 102 -2.67 -10.79 10.50
CA PRO A 102 -2.88 -9.34 10.48
C PRO A 102 -4.36 -8.99 10.27
N ILE A 103 -4.80 -7.89 10.87
CA ILE A 103 -6.09 -7.27 10.58
C ILE A 103 -5.85 -6.05 9.70
N PHE A 104 -6.47 -6.05 8.53
CA PHE A 104 -6.49 -4.90 7.63
C PHE A 104 -7.76 -4.10 7.92
N GLU A 105 -7.58 -2.86 8.33
CA GLU A 105 -8.64 -1.95 8.72
C GLU A 105 -8.72 -0.77 7.75
N VAL A 106 -9.92 -0.34 7.44
CA VAL A 106 -10.19 0.91 6.75
C VAL A 106 -11.29 1.68 7.49
N THR A 107 -11.09 2.98 7.71
CA THR A 107 -12.09 3.90 8.26
C THR A 107 -12.26 5.10 7.33
N ALA A 108 -13.50 5.57 7.13
CA ALA A 108 -13.77 6.78 6.37
C ALA A 108 -13.98 7.97 7.31
N GLU A 109 -13.36 9.11 7.00
CA GLU A 109 -13.45 10.33 7.82
C GLU A 109 -14.89 10.84 7.94
N ASP A 110 -15.67 10.74 6.86
CA ASP A 110 -17.06 11.19 6.80
C ASP A 110 -18.09 10.14 7.29
N LEU A 111 -17.64 8.98 7.74
CA LEU A 111 -18.48 7.95 8.36
C LEU A 111 -17.84 7.48 9.68
N PRO A 112 -17.73 8.39 10.67
CA PRO A 112 -17.11 8.06 11.95
C PRO A 112 -17.86 6.92 12.66
N GLY A 113 -17.11 6.06 13.34
CA GLY A 113 -17.65 4.91 14.08
C GLY A 113 -17.87 3.64 13.24
N LYS A 114 -17.84 3.71 11.90
CA LYS A 114 -17.84 2.51 11.06
C LYS A 114 -16.41 2.10 10.69
N VAL A 115 -16.10 0.83 10.98
CA VAL A 115 -14.79 0.25 10.74
C VAL A 115 -14.94 -0.94 9.79
N PHE A 116 -14.15 -0.96 8.71
CA PHE A 116 -14.13 -2.06 7.75
C PHE A 116 -12.88 -2.90 7.98
N GLN A 117 -13.05 -4.12 8.48
CA GLN A 117 -11.94 -5.02 8.77
C GLN A 117 -12.00 -6.32 7.96
N ALA A 118 -10.83 -6.83 7.59
CA ALA A 118 -10.66 -8.15 6.99
C ALA A 118 -9.26 -8.70 7.24
N ASN A 119 -9.04 -9.96 6.89
CA ASN A 119 -7.73 -10.64 6.93
C ASN A 119 -6.87 -10.39 5.66
N SER A 120 -7.31 -9.50 4.77
CA SER A 120 -6.55 -9.11 3.58
C SER A 120 -6.89 -7.66 3.20
N PRO A 121 -5.96 -6.93 2.55
CA PRO A 121 -6.22 -5.54 2.17
C PRO A 121 -7.35 -5.45 1.13
N SER A 122 -7.44 -6.42 0.22
CA SER A 122 -8.53 -6.51 -0.75
C SER A 122 -9.87 -6.82 -0.08
N GLY A 123 -9.90 -7.62 0.99
CA GLY A 123 -11.12 -7.88 1.75
C GLY A 123 -11.65 -6.64 2.47
N ALA A 124 -10.76 -5.84 3.06
CA ALA A 124 -11.14 -4.61 3.75
C ALA A 124 -11.74 -3.59 2.76
N TRP A 125 -11.07 -3.36 1.63
CA TRP A 125 -11.59 -2.48 0.58
C TRP A 125 -12.83 -3.04 -0.14
N LYS A 126 -12.98 -4.36 -0.25
CA LYS A 126 -14.23 -4.95 -0.76
C LYS A 126 -15.41 -4.59 0.15
N SER A 127 -15.22 -4.59 1.47
CA SER A 127 -16.26 -4.19 2.42
C SER A 127 -16.63 -2.71 2.29
N VAL A 128 -15.63 -1.85 2.06
CA VAL A 128 -15.84 -0.42 1.73
C VAL A 128 -16.65 -0.25 0.44
N LEU A 129 -16.28 -0.94 -0.65
CA LEU A 129 -16.97 -0.84 -1.93
C LEU A 129 -18.41 -1.37 -1.87
N ASN A 130 -18.64 -2.45 -1.12
CA ASN A 130 -19.99 -2.96 -0.86
C ASN A 130 -20.84 -1.94 -0.13
N GLU A 131 -20.30 -1.26 0.89
CA GLU A 131 -21.01 -0.21 1.61
C GLU A 131 -21.37 0.96 0.69
N LEU A 132 -20.42 1.41 -0.14
CA LEU A 132 -20.68 2.46 -1.13
C LEU A 132 -21.82 2.06 -2.07
N SER A 133 -21.82 0.80 -2.54
CA SER A 133 -22.90 0.28 -3.40
C SER A 133 -24.26 0.26 -2.70
N VAL A 134 -24.33 -0.20 -1.45
CA VAL A 134 -25.56 -0.19 -0.62
C VAL A 134 -26.10 1.24 -0.44
N ARG A 135 -25.20 2.22 -0.37
CA ARG A 135 -25.53 3.65 -0.27
C ARG A 135 -25.88 4.30 -1.62
N GLY A 136 -26.06 3.50 -2.67
CA GLY A 136 -26.48 3.98 -4.00
C GLY A 136 -25.36 4.59 -4.83
N ASN A 137 -24.09 4.38 -4.47
CA ASN A 137 -22.96 4.92 -5.21
C ASN A 137 -22.60 4.04 -6.41
N THR A 138 -23.00 4.48 -7.60
CA THR A 138 -22.73 3.79 -8.88
C THR A 138 -21.40 4.20 -9.54
N GLY A 139 -20.71 5.22 -9.01
CA GLY A 139 -19.43 5.72 -9.53
C GLY A 139 -18.21 4.99 -8.97
N SER A 140 -18.40 4.09 -8.01
CA SER A 140 -17.32 3.32 -7.39
C SER A 140 -16.78 2.22 -8.33
N LYS A 141 -15.49 1.89 -8.19
CA LYS A 141 -14.93 0.74 -8.91
C LYS A 141 -15.60 -0.54 -8.42
N THR A 142 -15.93 -1.46 -9.33
CA THR A 142 -16.44 -2.80 -8.97
C THR A 142 -15.39 -3.65 -8.25
N HIS A 143 -14.11 -3.34 -8.48
CA HIS A 143 -12.97 -3.99 -7.84
C HIS A 143 -11.88 -2.96 -7.51
N ALA A 144 -11.28 -3.10 -6.33
CA ALA A 144 -10.05 -2.40 -5.95
C ALA A 144 -8.93 -3.44 -5.77
N SER A 145 -7.73 -3.10 -6.24
CA SER A 145 -6.52 -3.77 -5.77
C SER A 145 -6.24 -3.25 -4.37
N GLY A 146 -6.58 -4.04 -3.34
CA GLY A 146 -6.37 -3.66 -1.95
C GLY A 146 -4.94 -3.21 -1.65
N PRO A 147 -3.89 -3.94 -2.08
CA PRO A 147 -2.51 -3.50 -1.92
C PRO A 147 -2.22 -2.14 -2.56
N ASP A 148 -2.81 -1.82 -3.72
CA ASP A 148 -2.63 -0.50 -4.36
C ASP A 148 -3.31 0.59 -3.53
N PHE A 149 -4.50 0.34 -2.99
CA PHE A 149 -5.25 1.32 -2.21
C PHE A 149 -4.64 1.57 -0.83
N PHE A 150 -3.92 0.59 -0.29
CA PHE A 150 -3.07 0.74 0.89
C PHE A 150 -1.73 1.44 0.55
N GLY A 151 -1.32 1.49 -0.72
CA GLY A 151 -0.01 2.00 -1.15
C GLY A 151 1.13 0.97 -1.09
N LEU A 152 0.83 -0.29 -0.76
CA LEU A 152 1.80 -1.37 -0.57
C LEU A 152 2.38 -1.91 -1.89
N SER A 153 1.72 -1.67 -3.01
CA SER A 153 2.23 -2.02 -4.34
C SER A 153 3.22 -1.02 -4.91
N ASP A 154 3.35 0.17 -4.30
CA ASP A 154 4.35 1.13 -4.71
C ASP A 154 5.76 0.57 -4.47
N LEU A 155 6.64 0.68 -5.46
CA LEU A 155 7.99 0.11 -5.37
C LEU A 155 8.83 0.83 -4.32
N GLY A 156 8.67 2.15 -4.18
CA GLY A 156 9.29 2.96 -3.12
C GLY A 156 8.93 2.44 -1.74
N VAL A 157 7.63 2.25 -1.49
CA VAL A 157 7.12 1.68 -0.24
C VAL A 157 7.62 0.24 -0.05
N THR A 158 7.58 -0.59 -1.10
CA THR A 158 8.08 -1.97 -1.04
C THR A 158 9.55 -2.01 -0.64
N LYS A 159 10.39 -1.14 -1.20
CA LYS A 159 11.82 -1.04 -0.87
C LYS A 159 12.03 -0.66 0.58
N VAL A 160 11.33 0.36 1.07
CA VAL A 160 11.40 0.77 2.49
C VAL A 160 11.00 -0.39 3.41
N ILE A 161 9.89 -1.08 3.12
CA ILE A 161 9.45 -2.23 3.93
C ILE A 161 10.48 -3.36 3.90
N GLN A 162 11.10 -3.63 2.75
CA GLN A 162 12.16 -4.63 2.60
C GLN A 162 13.44 -4.25 3.37
N GLU A 163 13.67 -2.96 3.64
CA GLU A 163 14.81 -2.45 4.41
C GLU A 163 14.55 -2.37 5.92
N LEU A 164 13.32 -2.67 6.37
CA LEU A 164 13.02 -2.67 7.79
C LEU A 164 13.72 -3.81 8.55
N PRO A 165 14.00 -3.62 9.85
CA PRO A 165 14.50 -4.69 10.71
C PRO A 165 13.61 -5.94 10.63
N ASN A 166 14.24 -7.10 10.44
CA ASN A 166 13.62 -8.43 10.32
C ASN A 166 12.89 -8.73 9.01
N ALA A 167 12.88 -7.82 8.02
CA ALA A 167 12.31 -8.11 6.70
C ALA A 167 13.02 -9.30 6.01
N ASP A 168 14.32 -9.44 6.24
CA ASP A 168 15.16 -10.55 5.80
C ASP A 168 14.77 -11.91 6.40
N LYS A 169 14.09 -11.90 7.57
CA LYS A 169 13.65 -13.11 8.27
C LYS A 169 12.27 -13.62 7.80
N CYS A 170 11.57 -12.87 6.96
CA CYS A 170 10.29 -13.27 6.38
C CYS A 170 10.46 -14.40 5.36
N LYS A 171 10.46 -15.66 5.83
CA LYS A 171 10.80 -16.86 5.04
C LYS A 171 10.06 -17.02 3.72
N ARG A 172 8.81 -16.57 3.64
CA ARG A 172 8.00 -16.69 2.41
C ARG A 172 8.22 -15.54 1.43
N TYR A 173 8.79 -14.42 1.87
CA TYR A 173 8.91 -13.20 1.09
C TYR A 173 10.07 -13.29 0.11
N TYR A 174 9.79 -13.04 -1.17
CA TYR A 174 10.83 -12.94 -2.19
C TYR A 174 11.29 -11.49 -2.29
N GLN A 175 12.57 -11.22 -2.05
CA GLN A 175 13.11 -9.87 -2.16
C GLN A 175 13.05 -9.38 -3.62
N GLN A 176 12.63 -8.12 -3.79
CA GLN A 176 12.65 -7.44 -5.06
C GLN A 176 14.05 -6.84 -5.28
N LYS A 177 14.53 -6.94 -6.53
CA LYS A 177 15.74 -6.26 -6.99
C LYS A 177 15.39 -4.92 -7.64
N TRP A 178 16.28 -3.95 -7.54
CA TRP A 178 16.03 -2.57 -7.93
C TRP A 178 17.07 -2.11 -8.95
N ILE A 179 16.63 -1.31 -9.92
CA ILE A 179 17.49 -0.48 -10.75
C ILE A 179 17.30 0.93 -10.20
N ASN A 180 18.36 1.54 -9.68
CA ASN A 180 18.29 2.95 -9.27
C ASN A 180 18.14 3.77 -10.55
N ASP A 181 17.05 4.51 -10.69
CA ASP A 181 16.92 5.48 -11.75
C ASP A 181 17.60 6.76 -11.25
N GLU A 182 18.83 7.01 -11.66
CA GLU A 182 19.60 8.21 -11.26
C GLU A 182 19.11 9.50 -11.95
N ASN A 183 17.97 9.47 -12.65
CA ASN A 183 17.41 10.63 -13.35
C ASN A 183 16.10 11.10 -12.71
N ASP A 184 16.20 11.90 -11.65
CA ASP A 184 15.16 12.86 -11.28
C ASP A 184 15.91 14.15 -10.90
N ASP A 185 15.98 15.09 -11.84
CA ASP A 185 16.65 16.37 -11.71
C ASP A 185 16.30 17.06 -10.40
N ILE A 186 17.32 17.32 -9.60
CA ILE A 186 17.25 18.20 -8.45
C ILE A 186 17.00 19.61 -9.00
N LYS A 187 15.75 20.04 -9.07
CA LYS A 187 15.45 21.48 -9.05
C LYS A 187 15.62 21.93 -7.60
N VAL A 188 16.84 22.34 -7.27
CA VAL A 188 17.07 23.24 -6.14
C VAL A 188 16.40 24.55 -6.58
N GLU A 189 15.29 24.91 -5.97
CA GLU A 189 14.84 26.30 -6.00
C GLU A 189 15.87 27.07 -5.15
N ASP A 190 16.73 27.82 -5.82
CA ASP A 190 17.67 28.73 -5.18
C ASP A 190 16.89 29.74 -4.32
N GLU A 191 17.24 29.79 -3.03
CA GLU A 191 16.86 30.87 -2.13
C GLU A 191 17.42 32.18 -2.69
N GLN A 192 16.55 33.07 -3.18
CA GLN A 192 16.89 34.49 -3.32
C GLN A 192 16.74 35.14 -1.95
N GLU A 193 17.88 35.39 -1.30
CA GLU A 193 18.02 36.42 -0.27
C GLU A 193 17.85 37.79 -0.96
N ASP A 194 16.71 38.45 -0.69
CA ASP A 194 16.58 39.89 -0.97
C ASP A 194 17.25 40.67 0.18
N ILE A 195 18.28 41.44 -0.18
CA ILE A 195 18.81 42.59 0.57
C ILE A 195 18.07 43.84 0.11
#